data_AF-A0A1T3CQV3-F1
#
_entry.id   AF-A0A1T3CQV3-F1
#
_cell.length_a   1.000
_cell.length_b   1.000
_cell.length_c   1.000
_cell.angle_alpha   90.00
_cell.angle_beta   90.00
_cell.angle_gamma   90.00
#
_symmetry.space_group_name_H-M   'P 1'
#
loop_
_entity.id
_entity.type
_entity.pdbx_description
1 polymer ?
#
loop_
_entity_poly.entity_id
_entity_poly.type
_entity_poly.pdbx_seq_one_letter_code
_entity_poly.pdbx_strand_id
1 'polypeptide(L)'
;MGNSLTNQLKGTFYSIDIEMGTPGQLVSVLFDTGSSELWVNPNCTKASNPSLCQQLGHFDSAKSSTFNNTGIKHVIGYGSGYVNMTYAYEAVKIGSAKLRNQLFGVAFDSEPENYGIFGAGPDLRGWDDPYPTVINTLVQQGFTNSRAYSLDLRSIESQRGSVIFGGIDTGKFSGHLEKRPVIPAEQSPDGATRFWIYLDGITVSTENGTEVTAFDKVDGQPVLLDSGATLSSLPGPIVNELLKGFPSAQARGPLYQVDCPVPGSNGSVNFKFGNAIIKVPLEDFILQVDESSCALGVQQNDEMPVLGDTFLRAAYVVYDWDNRNIHLANSADCGSHLTVQQI
;
A
#
# COMPACT_ATOMS: atom_id res chain seq x y z
N MET A 1 12.66 1.65 12.74
CA MET A 1 11.59 2.03 13.69
C MET A 1 10.29 1.36 13.26
N GLY A 2 9.84 0.33 13.97
CA GLY A 2 8.65 -0.45 13.61
C GLY A 2 7.35 0.18 14.12
N ASN A 3 6.30 0.10 13.31
CA ASN A 3 4.94 0.56 13.59
C ASN A 3 3.95 -0.49 13.12
N SER A 4 2.87 -0.69 13.88
CA SER A 4 1.79 -1.58 13.49
C SER A 4 0.94 -0.94 12.39
N LEU A 5 0.52 -1.77 11.44
CA LEU A 5 -0.53 -1.46 10.48
C LEU A 5 -1.75 -2.31 10.84
N THR A 6 -2.87 -1.63 11.12
CA THR A 6 -4.13 -2.29 11.46
C THR A 6 -4.84 -2.68 10.18
N ASN A 7 -5.21 -3.96 10.09
CA ASN A 7 -6.01 -4.48 9.00
C ASN A 7 -7.47 -4.07 9.19
N GLN A 8 -8.00 -3.29 8.25
CA GLN A 8 -9.34 -2.71 8.32
C GLN A 8 -10.28 -3.40 7.33
N LEU A 9 -11.55 -3.53 7.75
CA LEU A 9 -12.63 -4.10 6.92
C LEU A 9 -12.24 -5.43 6.24
N LYS A 10 -11.65 -6.36 6.99
CA LYS A 10 -11.22 -7.68 6.49
C LYS A 10 -10.27 -7.60 5.28
N GLY A 11 -9.23 -6.77 5.40
CA GLY A 11 -8.16 -6.66 4.41
C GLY A 11 -8.49 -5.78 3.22
N THR A 12 -9.49 -4.90 3.35
CA THR A 12 -9.80 -3.90 2.32
C THR A 12 -8.75 -2.78 2.28
N PHE A 13 -8.19 -2.42 3.45
CA PHE A 13 -7.08 -1.47 3.54
C PHE A 13 -6.34 -1.62 4.87
N TYR A 14 -5.17 -0.96 4.98
CA TYR A 14 -4.33 -0.98 6.17
C TYR A 14 -4.08 0.43 6.70
N SER A 15 -4.43 0.66 7.97
CA SER A 15 -4.27 1.97 8.60
C SER A 15 -3.04 2.03 9.51
N ILE A 16 -2.39 3.19 9.56
CA ILE A 16 -1.38 3.54 10.56
C ILE A 16 -1.93 4.60 11.52
N ASP A 17 -1.63 4.43 12.81
CA ASP A 17 -1.96 5.41 13.83
C ASP A 17 -0.88 6.47 13.95
N ILE A 18 -1.29 7.74 13.96
CA ILE A 18 -0.43 8.90 14.20
C ILE A 18 -1.01 9.77 15.31
N GLU A 19 -0.14 10.36 16.14
CA GLU A 19 -0.56 11.40 17.11
C GLU A 19 -0.17 12.77 16.58
N MET A 20 -1.14 13.69 16.49
CA MET A 20 -0.95 15.03 15.93
C MET A 20 -1.21 16.12 16.98
N GLY A 21 -0.34 17.11 17.05
CA GLY A 21 -0.54 18.29 17.90
C GLY A 21 0.03 18.21 19.31
N THR A 22 -0.19 19.30 20.05
CA THR A 22 0.22 19.44 21.45
C THR A 22 -0.93 20.03 22.29
N PRO A 23 -1.64 19.22 23.11
CA PRO A 23 -1.44 17.78 23.33
C PRO A 23 -1.76 16.93 22.09
N GLY A 24 -1.21 15.71 22.03
CA GLY A 24 -1.37 14.80 20.90
C GLY A 24 -2.79 14.28 20.76
N GLN A 25 -3.28 14.25 19.52
CA GLN A 25 -4.59 13.75 19.10
C GLN A 25 -4.39 12.55 18.19
N LEU A 26 -4.95 11.40 18.55
CA LEU A 26 -4.83 10.18 17.76
C LEU A 26 -5.70 10.26 16.50
N VAL A 27 -5.11 9.96 15.34
CA VAL A 27 -5.78 9.84 14.06
C VAL A 27 -5.24 8.59 13.36
N SER A 28 -6.13 7.77 12.82
CA SER A 28 -5.80 6.61 12.01
C SER A 28 -5.99 6.95 10.54
N VAL A 29 -4.97 6.72 9.72
CA VAL A 29 -4.95 7.06 8.29
C VAL A 29 -4.51 5.87 7.46
N LEU A 30 -4.94 5.79 6.20
CA LEU A 30 -4.44 4.79 5.25
C LEU A 30 -2.92 4.91 5.09
N PHE A 31 -2.19 3.81 5.17
CA PHE A 31 -0.78 3.80 4.77
C PHE A 31 -0.67 3.50 3.27
N ASP A 32 -0.22 4.48 2.49
CA ASP A 32 -0.34 4.46 1.03
C ASP A 32 1.03 4.65 0.35
N THR A 33 1.59 3.60 -0.25
CA THR A 33 2.84 3.71 -1.03
C THR A 33 2.63 4.29 -2.44
N GLY A 34 1.39 4.45 -2.89
CA GLY A 34 0.97 5.06 -4.15
C GLY A 34 0.76 6.57 -4.10
N SER A 35 0.91 7.24 -2.95
CA SER A 35 0.85 8.71 -2.86
C SER A 35 1.90 9.28 -1.91
N SER A 36 2.10 10.60 -1.90
CA SER A 36 3.22 11.24 -1.17
C SER A 36 2.80 12.13 0.00
N GLU A 37 1.53 12.54 0.02
CA GLU A 37 1.01 13.55 0.92
C GLU A 37 0.40 12.92 2.17
N LEU A 38 0.73 13.49 3.33
CA LEU A 38 -0.02 13.26 4.56
C LEU A 38 -1.19 14.24 4.61
N TRP A 39 -2.42 13.73 4.75
CA TRP A 39 -3.58 14.55 5.03
C TRP A 39 -4.59 13.85 5.94
N VAL A 40 -5.38 14.64 6.66
CA VAL A 40 -6.37 14.19 7.64
C VAL A 40 -7.68 14.95 7.48
N ASN A 41 -8.69 14.53 8.27
CA ASN A 41 -10.02 15.14 8.36
C ASN A 41 -10.87 15.01 7.07
N PRO A 42 -11.01 13.80 6.49
CA PRO A 42 -11.93 13.59 5.39
C PRO A 42 -13.34 14.11 5.70
N ASN A 43 -14.06 14.55 4.67
CA ASN A 43 -15.46 14.94 4.80
C ASN A 43 -16.34 13.69 4.96
N CYS A 44 -16.52 13.24 6.20
CA CYS A 44 -17.30 12.04 6.50
C CYS A 44 -18.77 12.08 6.06
N THR A 45 -19.32 13.25 5.72
CA THR A 45 -20.70 13.34 5.19
C THR A 45 -20.80 12.90 3.73
N LYS A 46 -19.67 12.93 3.01
CA LYS A 46 -19.53 12.49 1.61
C LYS A 46 -18.73 11.19 1.46
N ALA A 47 -18.30 10.58 2.57
CA ALA A 47 -17.59 9.31 2.57
C ALA A 47 -18.51 8.15 2.11
N SER A 48 -17.95 7.13 1.46
CA SER A 48 -18.69 5.88 1.15
C SER A 48 -19.18 5.16 2.41
N ASN A 49 -18.46 5.30 3.52
CA ASN A 49 -18.77 4.75 4.83
C ASN A 49 -18.58 5.84 5.91
N PRO A 50 -19.60 6.69 6.14
CA PRO A 50 -19.55 7.77 7.13
C PRO A 50 -19.23 7.31 8.56
N SER A 51 -19.69 6.12 8.94
CA SER A 51 -19.48 5.56 10.28
C SER A 51 -18.01 5.21 10.50
N LEU A 52 -17.38 4.51 9.55
CA LEU A 52 -15.95 4.23 9.59
C LEU A 52 -15.13 5.52 9.63
N CYS A 53 -15.47 6.48 8.78
CA CYS A 53 -14.77 7.77 8.71
C CYS A 53 -14.72 8.50 10.06
N GLN A 54 -15.81 8.49 10.81
CA GLN A 54 -15.86 9.07 12.15
C GLN A 54 -15.05 8.29 13.19
N GLN A 55 -14.93 6.97 13.03
CA GLN A 55 -14.20 6.10 13.97
C GLN A 55 -12.68 6.22 13.88
N LEU A 56 -12.15 6.63 12.72
CA LEU A 56 -10.71 6.76 12.47
C LEU A 56 -10.08 8.04 13.06
N GLY A 57 -10.85 8.81 13.84
CA GLY A 57 -10.37 10.00 14.52
C GLY A 57 -10.31 11.24 13.62
N HIS A 58 -10.16 12.39 14.25
CA HIS A 58 -10.14 13.69 13.58
C HIS A 58 -9.21 14.64 14.33
N PHE A 59 -8.40 15.38 13.58
CA PHE A 59 -7.51 16.39 14.14
C PHE A 59 -8.24 17.72 14.36
N ASP A 60 -8.36 18.15 15.61
CA ASP A 60 -8.93 19.44 16.00
C ASP A 60 -7.81 20.49 16.15
N SER A 61 -7.63 21.30 15.11
CA SER A 61 -6.59 22.34 15.08
C SER A 61 -6.70 23.36 16.23
N ALA A 62 -7.90 23.61 16.76
CA ALA A 62 -8.10 24.57 17.85
C ALA A 62 -7.58 24.04 19.21
N LYS A 63 -7.37 22.73 19.34
CA LYS A 63 -6.85 22.08 20.55
C LYS A 63 -5.34 21.90 20.55
N SER A 64 -4.66 22.22 19.45
CA SER A 64 -3.20 22.11 19.37
C SER A 64 -2.52 23.46 19.53
N SER A 65 -1.59 23.54 20.47
CA SER A 65 -0.74 24.72 20.67
C SER A 65 0.39 24.87 19.65
N THR A 66 0.63 23.85 18.82
CA THR A 66 1.71 23.81 17.82
C THR A 66 1.21 23.88 16.37
N PHE A 67 -0.11 24.02 16.17
CA PHE A 67 -0.71 24.13 14.85
C PHE A 67 -0.33 25.44 14.16
N ASN A 68 0.14 25.35 12.93
CA ASN A 68 0.48 26.51 12.10
C ASN A 68 -0.12 26.38 10.70
N ASN A 69 -1.22 27.09 10.47
CA ASN A 69 -1.89 27.10 9.17
C ASN A 69 -1.13 27.96 8.14
N THR A 70 -0.85 27.40 6.97
CA THR A 70 -0.19 28.15 5.88
C THR A 70 -1.17 28.97 5.04
N GLY A 71 -2.46 28.64 5.06
CA GLY A 71 -3.48 29.20 4.18
C GLY A 71 -3.42 28.72 2.73
N ILE A 72 -2.41 27.92 2.36
CA ILE A 72 -2.24 27.39 1.00
C ILE A 72 -3.24 26.25 0.80
N LYS A 73 -4.11 26.41 -0.20
CA LYS A 73 -5.07 25.38 -0.59
C LYS A 73 -4.51 24.49 -1.70
N HIS A 74 -4.88 23.22 -1.67
CA HIS A 74 -4.50 22.26 -2.69
C HIS A 74 -5.61 21.25 -2.94
N VAL A 75 -5.63 20.69 -4.15
CA VAL A 75 -6.58 19.67 -4.58
C VAL A 75 -5.77 18.48 -5.08
N ILE A 76 -6.07 17.30 -4.56
CA ILE A 76 -5.47 16.03 -5.02
C ILE A 76 -6.60 15.14 -5.54
N GLY A 77 -6.38 14.56 -6.72
CA GLY A 77 -7.22 13.49 -7.26
C GLY A 77 -6.54 12.14 -7.07
N TYR A 78 -7.28 11.18 -6.53
CA TYR A 78 -6.90 9.77 -6.40
C TYR A 78 -7.70 8.94 -7.40
N GLY A 79 -7.30 7.68 -7.62
CA GLY A 79 -8.13 6.74 -8.38
C GLY A 79 -9.51 6.49 -7.72
N SER A 80 -9.60 6.68 -6.41
CA SER A 80 -10.81 6.52 -5.60
C SER A 80 -11.72 7.75 -5.56
N GLY A 81 -11.16 8.97 -5.71
CA GLY A 81 -11.87 10.19 -5.36
C GLY A 81 -10.98 11.44 -5.35
N TYR A 82 -11.33 12.42 -4.53
CA TYR A 82 -10.54 13.65 -4.38
C TYR A 82 -10.51 14.14 -2.94
N VAL A 83 -9.56 15.04 -2.67
CA VAL A 83 -9.49 15.85 -1.46
C VAL A 83 -9.16 17.31 -1.79
N ASN A 84 -9.90 18.22 -1.19
CA ASN A 84 -9.59 19.63 -1.12
C ASN A 84 -9.12 19.95 0.30
N MET A 85 -7.90 20.46 0.44
CA MET A 85 -7.26 20.64 1.73
C MET A 85 -6.53 21.97 1.84
N THR A 86 -6.26 22.37 3.07
CA THR A 86 -5.36 23.49 3.40
C THR A 86 -4.11 22.93 4.05
N TYR A 87 -2.95 23.31 3.56
CA TYR A 87 -1.68 22.90 4.16
C TYR A 87 -1.43 23.58 5.50
N ALA A 88 -0.87 22.83 6.44
CA ALA A 88 -0.46 23.31 7.75
C ALA A 88 0.81 22.58 8.20
N TYR A 89 1.51 23.17 9.17
CA TYR A 89 2.59 22.53 9.90
C TYR A 89 2.10 22.11 11.28
N GLU A 90 2.52 20.92 11.72
CA GLU A 90 2.19 20.40 13.05
C GLU A 90 3.30 19.46 13.57
N ALA A 91 3.29 19.19 14.88
CA ALA A 91 4.01 18.08 15.48
C ALA A 91 3.27 16.76 15.19
N VAL A 92 3.93 15.81 14.53
CA VAL A 92 3.37 14.50 14.20
C VAL A 92 4.24 13.42 14.81
N LYS A 93 3.63 12.51 15.54
CA LYS A 93 4.32 11.37 16.15
C LYS A 93 3.85 10.07 15.52
N ILE A 94 4.83 9.27 15.11
CA ILE A 94 4.66 7.96 14.47
C ILE A 94 5.55 6.99 15.23
N GLY A 95 4.93 6.09 16.00
CA GLY A 95 5.64 5.21 16.93
C GLY A 95 6.47 6.01 17.93
N SER A 96 7.79 5.83 17.90
CA SER A 96 8.73 6.57 18.75
C SER A 96 9.27 7.86 18.12
N ALA A 97 9.07 8.11 16.82
CA ALA A 97 9.46 9.37 16.18
C ALA A 97 8.47 10.46 16.54
N LYS A 98 8.97 11.62 16.99
CA LYS A 98 8.17 12.85 17.11
C LYS A 98 8.72 13.91 16.16
N LEU A 99 8.13 13.97 14.96
CA LEU A 99 8.45 14.94 13.94
C LEU A 99 7.95 16.32 14.37
N ARG A 100 8.81 17.34 14.21
CA ARG A 100 8.45 18.74 14.44
C ARG A 100 8.21 19.42 13.11
N ASN A 101 7.24 20.33 13.04
CA ASN A 101 6.95 21.10 11.83
C ASN A 101 6.79 20.21 10.58
N GLN A 102 6.07 19.09 10.70
CA GLN A 102 5.72 18.25 9.56
C GLN A 102 4.60 18.96 8.78
N LEU A 103 4.79 19.14 7.47
CA LEU A 103 3.74 19.64 6.58
C LEU A 103 2.69 18.54 6.38
N PHE A 104 1.42 18.91 6.42
CA PHE A 104 0.32 18.00 6.14
C PHE A 104 -0.91 18.79 5.65
N GLY A 105 -1.89 18.10 5.08
CA GLY A 105 -3.17 18.66 4.69
C GLY A 105 -4.25 18.51 5.77
N VAL A 106 -4.99 19.58 6.05
CA VAL A 106 -6.29 19.51 6.72
C VAL A 106 -7.36 19.60 5.65
N ALA A 107 -8.07 18.51 5.40
CA ALA A 107 -9.15 18.48 4.41
C ALA A 107 -10.34 19.33 4.90
N PHE A 108 -10.92 20.08 3.96
CA PHE A 108 -12.20 20.78 4.15
C PHE A 108 -13.28 20.25 3.21
N ASP A 109 -12.90 19.44 2.22
CA ASP A 109 -13.82 18.65 1.42
C ASP A 109 -13.10 17.40 0.89
N SER A 110 -13.80 16.28 0.77
CA SER A 110 -13.30 15.07 0.12
C SER A 110 -14.48 14.19 -0.27
N GLU A 111 -14.34 13.37 -1.31
CA GLU A 111 -15.39 12.44 -1.75
C GLU A 111 -14.82 11.37 -2.68
N PRO A 112 -15.18 10.09 -2.51
CA PRO A 112 -15.96 9.49 -1.42
C PRO A 112 -15.06 8.95 -0.29
N GLU A 113 -13.94 9.62 -0.02
CA GLU A 113 -12.88 9.14 0.88
C GLU A 113 -13.36 8.85 2.32
N ASN A 114 -13.01 7.66 2.82
CA ASN A 114 -13.39 7.19 4.16
C ASN A 114 -12.37 7.54 5.24
N TYR A 115 -11.15 7.93 4.87
CA TYR A 115 -10.02 8.06 5.76
C TYR A 115 -9.06 9.14 5.25
N GLY A 116 -8.23 9.69 6.15
CA GLY A 116 -7.04 10.42 5.73
C GLY A 116 -5.99 9.46 5.17
N ILE A 117 -4.94 10.01 4.53
CA ILE A 117 -3.88 9.22 3.92
C ILE A 117 -2.53 9.65 4.46
N PHE A 118 -1.70 8.67 4.80
CA PHE A 118 -0.27 8.79 4.98
C PHE A 118 0.39 8.36 3.67
N GLY A 119 0.76 9.32 2.83
CA GLY A 119 1.56 9.07 1.65
C GLY A 119 2.98 8.65 2.02
N ALA A 120 3.35 7.45 1.59
CA ALA A 120 4.66 6.83 1.77
C ALA A 120 5.39 6.63 0.42
N GLY A 121 4.91 7.24 -0.66
CA GLY A 121 5.57 7.35 -1.95
C GLY A 121 6.39 8.63 -2.12
N PRO A 122 7.30 8.67 -3.11
CA PRO A 122 8.01 9.89 -3.47
C PRO A 122 7.07 10.93 -4.07
N ASP A 123 7.47 12.20 -4.05
CA ASP A 123 6.75 13.23 -4.80
C ASP A 123 6.80 12.90 -6.30
N LEU A 124 5.67 13.07 -6.99
CA LEU A 124 5.52 12.71 -8.40
C LEU A 124 6.52 13.45 -9.31
N ARG A 125 6.99 14.63 -8.89
CA ARG A 125 7.95 15.47 -9.61
C ARG A 125 9.39 15.00 -9.48
N GLY A 126 9.70 14.14 -8.50
CA GLY A 126 11.04 13.58 -8.34
C GLY A 126 11.40 13.15 -6.93
N TRP A 127 12.39 12.25 -6.84
CA TRP A 127 12.95 11.76 -5.57
C TRP A 127 13.53 12.86 -4.67
N ASP A 128 13.98 13.97 -5.25
CA ASP A 128 14.64 15.08 -4.54
C ASP A 128 13.79 16.35 -4.51
N ASP A 129 12.47 16.24 -4.73
CA ASP A 129 11.54 17.36 -4.63
C ASP A 129 11.56 17.98 -3.22
N PRO A 130 11.49 19.32 -3.08
CA PRO A 130 11.54 19.99 -1.79
C PRO A 130 10.29 19.78 -0.92
N TYR A 131 9.21 19.14 -1.42
CA TYR A 131 8.06 18.82 -0.60
C TYR A 131 8.48 17.95 0.61
N PRO A 132 8.21 18.38 1.85
CA PRO A 132 8.65 17.68 3.05
C PRO A 132 7.72 16.49 3.35
N THR A 133 7.81 15.42 2.55
CA THR A 133 7.14 14.15 2.85
C THR A 133 7.52 13.65 4.24
N VAL A 134 6.68 12.82 4.84
CA VAL A 134 6.97 12.25 6.16
C VAL A 134 8.28 11.44 6.16
N ILE A 135 8.55 10.72 5.06
CA ILE A 135 9.78 9.93 4.88
C ILE A 135 11.02 10.84 4.83
N ASN A 136 10.96 11.96 4.11
CA ASN A 136 12.04 12.95 4.08
C ASN A 136 12.28 13.54 5.48
N THR A 137 11.21 13.91 6.19
CA THR A 137 11.31 14.50 7.53
C THR A 137 11.90 13.55 8.56
N LEU A 138 11.61 12.25 8.49
CA LEU A 138 12.21 11.23 9.36
C LEU A 138 13.74 11.22 9.24
N VAL A 139 14.27 11.28 8.02
CA VAL A 139 15.72 11.34 7.77
C VAL A 139 16.30 12.69 8.20
N GLN A 140 15.67 13.79 7.77
CA GLN A 140 16.14 15.15 8.07
C GLN A 140 16.22 15.43 9.59
N GLN A 141 15.34 14.82 10.38
CA GLN A 141 15.32 14.97 11.83
C GLN A 141 16.08 13.84 12.57
N GLY A 142 16.77 12.96 11.84
CA GLY A 142 17.67 11.95 12.39
C GLY A 142 16.97 10.74 13.04
N PHE A 143 15.72 10.47 12.70
CA PHE A 143 15.00 9.27 13.17
C PHE A 143 15.33 8.01 12.36
N THR A 144 15.76 8.18 11.10
CA THR A 144 16.23 7.11 10.21
C THR A 144 17.51 7.56 9.48
N ASN A 145 18.36 6.60 9.09
CA ASN A 145 19.61 6.89 8.37
C ASN A 145 19.40 7.06 6.86
N SER A 146 18.33 6.48 6.33
CA SER A 146 18.02 6.40 4.90
C SER A 146 16.51 6.63 4.67
N ARG A 147 16.16 7.07 3.47
CA ARG A 147 14.76 7.12 2.98
C ARG A 147 14.36 5.72 2.52
N ALA A 148 14.28 4.81 3.48
CA ALA A 148 13.88 3.43 3.23
C ALA A 148 12.89 2.96 4.28
N TYR A 149 12.00 2.05 3.90
CA TYR A 149 11.15 1.35 4.86
C TYR A 149 10.77 -0.03 4.34
N SER A 150 10.50 -0.96 5.25
CA SER A 150 9.94 -2.27 4.91
C SER A 150 8.45 -2.35 5.23
N LEU A 151 7.68 -3.01 4.38
CA LEU A 151 6.26 -3.27 4.51
C LEU A 151 5.99 -4.77 4.58
N ASP A 152 5.11 -5.14 5.50
CA ASP A 152 4.68 -6.51 5.73
C ASP A 152 3.22 -6.51 6.19
N LEU A 153 2.29 -6.65 5.25
CA LEU A 153 0.84 -6.56 5.54
C LEU A 153 0.30 -7.81 6.25
N ARG A 154 0.95 -8.96 6.04
CA ARG A 154 0.50 -10.30 6.45
C ARG A 154 -0.75 -10.78 5.71
N SER A 155 -1.17 -12.01 6.02
CA SER A 155 -2.39 -12.58 5.45
C SER A 155 -3.62 -11.74 5.80
N ILE A 156 -4.69 -11.93 5.02
CA ILE A 156 -5.93 -11.15 5.10
C ILE A 156 -6.63 -11.25 6.46
N GLU A 157 -6.39 -12.33 7.21
CA GLU A 157 -6.93 -12.55 8.56
C GLU A 157 -6.02 -12.00 9.67
N SER A 158 -4.79 -11.60 9.33
CA SER A 158 -3.83 -11.10 10.30
C SER A 158 -4.10 -9.65 10.70
N GLN A 159 -4.04 -9.39 12.00
CA GLN A 159 -4.08 -8.05 12.59
C GLN A 159 -2.67 -7.51 12.91
N ARG A 160 -1.63 -8.16 12.40
CA ARG A 160 -0.22 -7.88 12.73
C ARG A 160 0.56 -7.32 11.55
N GLY A 161 -0.10 -6.57 10.67
CA GLY A 161 0.59 -5.83 9.63
C GLY A 161 1.61 -4.86 10.25
N SER A 162 2.67 -4.53 9.52
CA SER A 162 3.69 -3.60 10.03
C SER A 162 4.43 -2.85 8.93
N VAL A 163 4.93 -1.68 9.31
CA VAL A 163 5.92 -0.91 8.56
C VAL A 163 7.12 -0.60 9.45
N ILE A 164 8.33 -0.72 8.91
CA ILE A 164 9.57 -0.39 9.62
C ILE A 164 10.33 0.69 8.85
N PHE A 165 10.33 1.91 9.38
CA PHE A 165 11.09 3.01 8.79
C PHE A 165 12.59 2.86 9.09
N GLY A 166 13.44 2.92 8.07
CA GLY A 166 14.89 2.81 8.13
C GLY A 166 15.41 1.43 8.55
N GLY A 167 14.63 0.37 8.36
CA GLY A 167 15.03 -0.98 8.78
C GLY A 167 14.27 -2.09 8.06
N ILE A 168 14.82 -3.30 8.16
CA ILE A 168 14.19 -4.57 7.77
C ILE A 168 14.05 -5.47 9.00
N ASP A 169 13.10 -6.39 9.00
CA ASP A 169 12.98 -7.49 9.95
C ASP A 169 13.22 -8.82 9.23
N THR A 170 14.39 -9.40 9.45
CA THR A 170 14.81 -10.64 8.77
C THR A 170 14.04 -11.87 9.24
N GLY A 171 13.26 -11.77 10.32
CA GLY A 171 12.36 -12.84 10.76
C GLY A 171 11.00 -12.84 10.03
N LYS A 172 10.76 -11.86 9.14
CA LYS A 172 9.46 -11.64 8.50
C LYS A 172 9.39 -12.00 7.02
N PHE A 173 10.44 -12.59 6.47
CA PHE A 173 10.46 -13.10 5.11
C PHE A 173 11.27 -14.38 5.01
N SER A 174 11.08 -15.12 3.92
CA SER A 174 11.82 -16.35 3.63
C SER A 174 12.68 -16.18 2.37
N GLY A 175 13.81 -16.88 2.34
CA GLY A 175 14.76 -16.79 1.23
C GLY A 175 15.54 -15.47 1.22
N HIS A 176 15.82 -14.97 0.02
CA HIS A 176 16.57 -13.73 -0.19
C HIS A 176 15.68 -12.65 -0.77
N LEU A 177 15.96 -11.40 -0.39
CA LEU A 177 15.35 -10.21 -0.96
C LEU A 177 15.83 -10.02 -2.41
N GLU A 178 14.94 -10.23 -3.38
CA GLU A 178 15.22 -9.96 -4.78
C GLU A 178 15.17 -8.45 -5.03
N LYS A 179 16.26 -7.90 -5.56
CA LYS A 179 16.39 -6.49 -5.90
C LYS A 179 15.83 -6.22 -7.30
N ARG A 180 14.93 -5.24 -7.41
CA ARG A 180 14.38 -4.74 -8.68
C ARG A 180 14.57 -3.22 -8.75
N PRO A 181 15.20 -2.69 -9.83
CA PRO A 181 15.34 -1.25 -9.99
C PRO A 181 13.96 -0.63 -10.21
N VAL A 182 13.75 0.55 -9.61
CA VAL A 182 12.56 1.35 -9.91
C VAL A 182 12.68 1.92 -11.32
N ILE A 183 11.61 1.81 -12.10
CA ILE A 183 11.52 2.33 -13.45
C ILE A 183 11.58 3.87 -13.39
N PRO A 184 12.50 4.52 -14.15
CA PRO A 184 12.56 5.97 -14.21
C PRO A 184 11.24 6.60 -14.65
N ALA A 185 10.91 7.80 -14.15
CA ALA A 185 9.64 8.47 -14.41
C ALA A 185 9.36 8.64 -15.92
N GLU A 186 10.38 8.98 -16.72
CA GLU A 186 10.25 9.13 -18.17
C GLU A 186 9.96 7.83 -18.93
N GLN A 187 10.10 6.68 -18.26
CA GLN A 187 9.81 5.34 -18.78
C GLN A 187 8.62 4.68 -18.07
N SER A 188 8.06 5.30 -17.02
CA SER A 188 6.91 4.75 -16.31
C SER A 188 5.63 4.94 -17.11
N PRO A 189 4.60 4.09 -16.90
CA PRO A 189 3.32 4.21 -17.61
C PRO A 189 2.65 5.59 -17.47
N ASP A 190 2.83 6.26 -16.34
CA ASP A 190 2.19 7.54 -16.03
C ASP A 190 3.14 8.76 -16.12
N GLY A 191 4.40 8.56 -16.50
CA GLY A 191 5.37 9.65 -16.60
C GLY A 191 5.82 10.24 -15.26
N ALA A 192 5.48 9.61 -14.14
CA ALA A 192 5.68 10.14 -12.79
C ALA A 192 6.65 9.29 -11.95
N THR A 193 7.26 9.94 -10.96
CA THR A 193 8.14 9.26 -9.99
C THR A 193 7.28 8.45 -9.02
N ARG A 194 7.33 7.11 -9.12
CA ARG A 194 6.64 6.16 -8.22
C ARG A 194 7.40 4.84 -8.15
N PHE A 195 6.96 3.89 -7.32
CA PHE A 195 7.53 2.54 -7.19
C PHE A 195 7.12 1.58 -8.30
N TRP A 196 7.29 2.02 -9.55
CA TRP A 196 7.14 1.16 -10.71
C TRP A 196 8.32 0.18 -10.79
N ILE A 197 8.05 -1.12 -10.91
CA ILE A 197 9.07 -2.15 -11.19
C ILE A 197 8.58 -3.05 -12.32
N TYR A 198 9.50 -3.78 -12.96
CA TYR A 198 9.11 -4.79 -13.93
C TYR A 198 8.82 -6.14 -13.26
N LEU A 199 7.64 -6.68 -13.60
CA LEU A 199 7.22 -8.06 -13.37
C LEU A 199 7.63 -8.93 -14.56
N ASP A 200 8.07 -10.16 -14.27
CA ASP A 200 8.58 -11.10 -15.28
C ASP A 200 7.58 -12.19 -15.64
N GLY A 201 6.68 -12.55 -14.74
CA GLY A 201 5.78 -13.67 -14.97
C GLY A 201 4.63 -13.76 -13.97
N ILE A 202 3.54 -14.39 -14.40
CA ILE A 202 2.39 -14.73 -13.56
C ILE A 202 1.95 -16.15 -13.87
N THR A 203 1.79 -16.97 -12.84
CA THR A 203 1.27 -18.34 -12.95
C THR A 203 0.21 -18.59 -11.89
N VAL A 204 -0.95 -19.09 -12.28
CA VAL A 204 -1.98 -19.58 -11.35
C VAL A 204 -1.72 -21.06 -11.09
N SER A 205 -1.54 -21.43 -9.83
CA SER A 205 -1.57 -22.82 -9.37
C SER A 205 -2.95 -23.10 -8.79
N THR A 206 -3.76 -23.91 -9.47
CA THR A 206 -5.11 -24.24 -9.01
C THR A 206 -5.07 -25.21 -7.82
N GLU A 207 -6.17 -25.31 -7.08
CA GLU A 207 -6.29 -26.22 -5.94
C GLU A 207 -6.09 -27.71 -6.33
N ASN A 208 -6.32 -28.05 -7.60
CA ASN A 208 -6.11 -29.40 -8.15
C ASN A 208 -4.68 -29.64 -8.66
N GLY A 209 -3.78 -28.66 -8.50
CA GLY A 209 -2.36 -28.75 -8.91
C GLY A 209 -2.11 -28.42 -10.38
N THR A 210 -3.08 -27.90 -11.12
CA THR A 210 -2.87 -27.44 -12.50
C THR A 210 -2.20 -26.07 -12.49
N GLU A 211 -1.18 -25.88 -13.34
CA GLU A 211 -0.55 -24.58 -13.56
C GLU A 211 -1.07 -23.92 -14.84
N VAL A 212 -1.46 -22.65 -14.73
CA VAL A 212 -1.85 -21.79 -15.86
C VAL A 212 -0.91 -20.60 -15.90
N THR A 213 -0.08 -20.50 -16.94
CA THR A 213 0.80 -19.35 -17.14
C THR A 213 0.02 -18.22 -17.79
N ALA A 214 -0.13 -17.11 -17.05
CA ALA A 214 -0.84 -15.92 -17.52
C ALA A 214 0.10 -14.90 -18.19
N PHE A 215 1.37 -14.91 -17.79
CA PHE A 215 2.40 -14.01 -18.31
C PHE A 215 3.78 -14.64 -18.12
N ASP A 216 4.68 -14.51 -19.10
CA ASP A 216 6.08 -14.96 -18.98
C ASP A 216 6.96 -14.18 -19.97
N LYS A 217 7.47 -13.03 -19.52
CA LYS A 217 8.39 -12.18 -20.25
C LYS A 217 9.23 -11.38 -19.27
N VAL A 218 10.53 -11.67 -19.24
CA VAL A 218 11.51 -10.97 -18.41
C VAL A 218 11.44 -9.46 -18.68
N ASP A 219 11.40 -8.70 -17.59
CA ASP A 219 11.26 -7.25 -17.56
C ASP A 219 10.08 -6.76 -18.43
N GLY A 220 9.00 -7.55 -18.47
CA GLY A 220 8.01 -7.44 -19.53
C GLY A 220 6.78 -6.60 -19.19
N GLN A 221 6.42 -6.50 -17.91
CA GLN A 221 5.22 -5.78 -17.47
C GLN A 221 5.56 -4.79 -16.35
N PRO A 222 5.49 -3.46 -16.59
CA PRO A 222 5.59 -2.50 -15.50
C PRO A 222 4.38 -2.63 -14.56
N VAL A 223 4.63 -2.65 -13.26
CA VAL A 223 3.62 -2.65 -12.19
C VAL A 223 3.99 -1.69 -11.08
N LEU A 224 3.01 -0.98 -10.54
CA LEU A 224 3.17 -0.14 -9.35
C LEU A 224 2.88 -0.96 -8.08
N LEU A 225 3.77 -0.96 -7.10
CA LEU A 225 3.48 -1.56 -5.79
C LEU A 225 2.79 -0.55 -4.87
N ASP A 226 1.51 -0.76 -4.59
CA ASP A 226 0.63 0.24 -3.98
C ASP A 226 -0.20 -0.31 -2.82
N SER A 227 0.16 0.00 -1.58
CA SER A 227 -0.65 -0.35 -0.40
C SER A 227 -1.92 0.49 -0.23
N GLY A 228 -2.12 1.52 -1.05
CA GLY A 228 -3.37 2.26 -1.13
C GLY A 228 -4.43 1.60 -2.02
N ALA A 229 -4.05 0.58 -2.79
CA ALA A 229 -4.94 -0.17 -3.67
C ALA A 229 -5.38 -1.49 -3.04
N THR A 230 -6.69 -1.66 -2.78
CA THR A 230 -7.24 -2.92 -2.25
C THR A 230 -6.97 -4.11 -3.18
N LEU A 231 -7.22 -3.92 -4.48
CA LEU A 231 -7.08 -4.94 -5.52
C LEU A 231 -5.82 -4.71 -6.32
N SER A 232 -5.31 -5.79 -6.91
CA SER A 232 -4.38 -5.66 -8.02
C SER A 232 -5.15 -5.31 -9.31
N SER A 233 -4.49 -4.62 -10.23
CA SER A 233 -4.97 -4.36 -11.57
C SER A 233 -3.90 -4.73 -12.58
N LEU A 234 -4.30 -5.40 -13.66
CA LEU A 234 -3.38 -5.84 -14.70
C LEU A 234 -3.97 -5.57 -16.08
N PRO A 235 -3.14 -5.51 -17.15
CA PRO A 235 -3.64 -5.38 -18.51
C PRO A 235 -4.56 -6.53 -18.91
N GLY A 236 -5.55 -6.21 -19.75
CA GLY A 236 -6.57 -7.15 -20.22
C GLY A 236 -6.03 -8.46 -20.78
N PRO A 237 -4.97 -8.47 -21.62
CA PRO A 237 -4.37 -9.70 -22.11
C PRO A 237 -3.88 -10.63 -20.99
N ILE A 238 -3.29 -10.08 -19.94
CA ILE A 238 -2.79 -10.86 -18.80
C ILE A 238 -3.97 -11.36 -17.95
N VAL A 239 -4.96 -10.49 -17.68
CA VAL A 239 -6.17 -10.89 -16.94
C VAL A 239 -6.91 -12.01 -17.67
N ASN A 240 -7.05 -11.94 -19.00
CA ASN A 240 -7.73 -12.96 -19.80
C ASN A 240 -7.05 -14.34 -19.69
N GLU A 241 -5.72 -14.39 -19.67
CA GLU A 241 -4.99 -15.65 -19.47
C GLU A 241 -5.09 -16.13 -18.02
N LEU A 242 -5.03 -15.22 -17.04
CA LEU A 242 -5.20 -15.51 -15.62
C LEU A 242 -6.56 -16.14 -15.32
N LEU A 243 -7.63 -15.64 -15.94
CA LEU A 243 -9.00 -16.16 -15.79
C LEU A 243 -9.15 -17.62 -16.22
N LYS A 244 -8.27 -18.16 -17.08
CA LYS A 244 -8.27 -19.59 -17.42
C LYS A 244 -7.95 -20.49 -16.22
N GLY A 245 -7.30 -19.95 -15.20
CA GLY A 245 -7.08 -20.62 -13.91
C GLY A 245 -8.30 -20.61 -12.98
N PHE A 246 -9.37 -19.87 -13.33
CA PHE A 246 -10.58 -19.70 -12.54
C PHE A 246 -11.84 -20.01 -13.38
N PRO A 247 -12.16 -21.29 -13.64
CA PRO A 247 -13.25 -21.65 -14.55
C PRO A 247 -14.65 -21.15 -14.15
N SER A 248 -14.88 -20.83 -12.87
CA SER A 248 -16.14 -20.26 -12.38
C SER A 248 -16.22 -18.74 -12.51
N ALA A 249 -15.16 -18.07 -12.99
CA ALA A 249 -15.10 -16.62 -13.06
C ALA A 249 -16.20 -16.05 -13.98
N GLN A 250 -16.95 -15.08 -13.44
CA GLN A 250 -17.98 -14.34 -14.16
C GLN A 250 -17.78 -12.84 -13.98
N ALA A 251 -17.75 -12.10 -15.08
CA ALA A 251 -17.67 -10.64 -15.01
C ALA A 251 -18.90 -10.04 -14.31
N ARG A 252 -18.65 -9.11 -13.39
CA ARG A 252 -19.62 -8.35 -12.60
C ARG A 252 -19.12 -6.91 -12.48
N GLY A 253 -19.46 -6.08 -13.47
CA GLY A 253 -18.91 -4.73 -13.57
C GLY A 253 -17.39 -4.79 -13.78
N PRO A 254 -16.58 -4.07 -12.98
CA PRO A 254 -15.11 -4.10 -13.10
C PRO A 254 -14.47 -5.34 -12.45
N LEU A 255 -15.24 -6.15 -11.72
CA LEU A 255 -14.74 -7.31 -10.97
C LEU A 255 -15.11 -8.64 -11.63
N TYR A 256 -14.45 -9.70 -11.20
CA TYR A 256 -14.78 -11.08 -11.57
C TYR A 256 -15.24 -11.85 -10.34
N GLN A 257 -16.50 -12.25 -10.31
CA GLN A 257 -17.06 -13.13 -9.28
C GLN A 257 -16.54 -14.55 -9.50
N VAL A 258 -16.04 -15.20 -8.44
CA VAL A 258 -15.48 -16.56 -8.45
C VAL A 258 -16.01 -17.34 -7.25
N ASP A 259 -15.78 -18.66 -7.25
CA ASP A 259 -15.99 -19.46 -6.05
C ASP A 259 -15.02 -19.02 -4.94
N CYS A 260 -15.50 -19.05 -3.70
CA CYS A 260 -14.64 -18.76 -2.55
C CYS A 260 -13.60 -19.89 -2.37
N PRO A 261 -12.36 -19.55 -1.95
CA PRO A 261 -11.29 -20.53 -1.79
C PRO A 261 -11.65 -21.54 -0.70
N VAL A 262 -11.23 -22.80 -0.89
CA VAL A 262 -11.40 -23.84 0.13
C VAL A 262 -10.34 -23.61 1.22
N PRO A 263 -10.72 -23.44 2.49
CA PRO A 263 -9.75 -23.21 3.56
C PRO A 263 -8.66 -24.29 3.61
N GLY A 264 -7.40 -23.88 3.62
CA GLY A 264 -6.25 -24.79 3.64
C GLY A 264 -5.92 -25.45 2.30
N SER A 265 -6.50 -25.01 1.18
CA SER A 265 -6.06 -25.43 -0.14
C SER A 265 -4.68 -24.85 -0.49
N ASN A 266 -3.94 -25.54 -1.37
CA ASN A 266 -2.61 -25.12 -1.81
C ASN A 266 -2.66 -24.23 -3.06
N GLY A 267 -3.83 -23.71 -3.41
CA GLY A 267 -3.98 -22.83 -4.58
C GLY A 267 -3.24 -21.51 -4.38
N SER A 268 -2.68 -20.96 -5.46
CA SER A 268 -1.99 -19.67 -5.42
C SER A 268 -1.98 -18.93 -6.75
N VAL A 269 -1.81 -17.61 -6.69
CA VAL A 269 -1.36 -16.79 -7.82
C VAL A 269 0.10 -16.40 -7.56
N ASN A 270 0.98 -16.81 -8.46
CA ASN A 270 2.42 -16.67 -8.32
C ASN A 270 2.94 -15.55 -9.22
N PHE A 271 3.68 -14.61 -8.64
CA PHE A 271 4.26 -13.45 -9.34
C PHE A 271 5.78 -13.56 -9.34
N LYS A 272 6.38 -13.53 -10.53
CA LYS A 272 7.82 -13.70 -10.71
C LYS A 272 8.52 -12.36 -10.92
N PHE A 273 9.59 -12.14 -10.15
CA PHE A 273 10.50 -11.00 -10.27
C PHE A 273 11.93 -11.55 -10.20
N GLY A 274 12.68 -11.49 -11.30
CA GLY A 274 14.00 -12.11 -11.40
C GLY A 274 13.99 -13.57 -10.94
N ASN A 275 14.71 -13.85 -9.85
CA ASN A 275 14.77 -15.18 -9.24
C ASN A 275 13.71 -15.42 -8.15
N ALA A 276 13.01 -14.39 -7.68
CA ALA A 276 11.96 -14.53 -6.71
C ALA A 276 10.62 -14.88 -7.37
N ILE A 277 9.89 -15.79 -6.73
CA ILE A 277 8.50 -16.09 -7.02
C ILE A 277 7.71 -15.83 -5.75
N ILE A 278 6.91 -14.77 -5.73
CA ILE A 278 6.00 -14.45 -4.64
C ILE A 278 4.73 -15.28 -4.83
N LYS A 279 4.46 -16.17 -3.89
CA LYS A 279 3.31 -17.07 -3.93
C LYS A 279 2.20 -16.49 -3.09
N VAL A 280 1.16 -15.96 -3.74
CA VAL A 280 -0.02 -15.43 -3.05
C VAL A 280 -1.03 -16.56 -2.88
N PRO A 281 -1.33 -17.02 -1.66
CA PRO A 281 -2.41 -17.99 -1.43
C PRO A 281 -3.75 -17.48 -1.99
N LEU A 282 -4.60 -18.37 -2.50
CA LEU A 282 -5.93 -17.94 -2.98
C LEU A 282 -6.79 -17.30 -1.89
N GLU A 283 -6.60 -17.69 -0.62
CA GLU A 283 -7.25 -17.05 0.53
C GLU A 283 -6.88 -15.56 0.71
N ASP A 284 -5.67 -15.16 0.31
CA ASP A 284 -5.24 -13.77 0.36
C ASP A 284 -5.56 -13.01 -0.95
N PHE A 285 -5.70 -13.74 -2.07
CA PHE A 285 -5.96 -13.17 -3.38
C PHE A 285 -7.44 -13.09 -3.75
N ILE A 286 -8.33 -13.84 -3.10
CA ILE A 286 -9.78 -13.82 -3.37
C ILE A 286 -10.49 -13.15 -2.19
N LEU A 287 -11.26 -12.11 -2.48
CA LEU A 287 -11.97 -11.34 -1.45
C LEU A 287 -13.41 -11.81 -1.30
N GLN A 288 -13.87 -11.94 -0.06
CA GLN A 288 -15.27 -12.19 0.24
C GLN A 288 -16.08 -10.90 0.08
N VAL A 289 -17.08 -10.90 -0.81
CA VAL A 289 -17.94 -9.73 -1.08
C VAL A 289 -19.25 -9.79 -0.28
N ASP A 290 -19.82 -10.99 -0.14
CA ASP A 290 -20.96 -11.27 0.75
C ASP A 290 -20.83 -12.67 1.37
N GLU A 291 -21.85 -13.13 2.10
CA GLU A 291 -21.84 -14.45 2.79
C GLU A 291 -21.62 -15.64 1.85
N SER A 292 -21.88 -15.48 0.55
CA SER A 292 -21.91 -16.56 -0.45
C SER A 292 -21.09 -16.29 -1.71
N SER A 293 -20.62 -15.05 -1.91
CA SER A 293 -19.93 -14.64 -3.12
C SER A 293 -18.53 -14.07 -2.83
N CYS A 294 -17.59 -14.47 -3.68
CA CYS A 294 -16.22 -13.98 -3.66
C CYS A 294 -15.88 -13.29 -4.98
N ALA A 295 -14.99 -12.31 -4.91
CA ALA A 295 -14.42 -11.62 -6.06
C ALA A 295 -12.93 -11.92 -6.15
N LEU A 296 -12.48 -12.17 -7.38
CA LEU A 296 -11.06 -12.32 -7.67
C LEU A 296 -10.34 -11.00 -7.38
N GLY A 297 -9.20 -11.07 -6.70
CA GLY A 297 -8.42 -9.92 -6.25
C GLY A 297 -7.67 -9.16 -7.36
N VAL A 298 -8.13 -9.30 -8.60
CA VAL A 298 -7.58 -8.63 -9.77
C VAL A 298 -8.69 -8.08 -10.66
N GLN A 299 -8.48 -6.88 -11.16
CA GLN A 299 -9.31 -6.24 -12.18
C GLN A 299 -8.49 -5.86 -13.41
N GLN A 300 -9.17 -5.57 -14.53
CA GLN A 300 -8.49 -5.06 -15.72
C GLN A 300 -8.18 -3.57 -15.58
N ASN A 301 -6.93 -3.19 -15.81
CA ASN A 301 -6.51 -1.81 -16.05
C ASN A 301 -5.30 -1.80 -16.99
N ASP A 302 -5.51 -1.33 -18.22
CA ASP A 302 -4.47 -1.28 -19.25
C ASP A 302 -3.54 -0.06 -19.11
N GLU A 303 -3.98 0.98 -18.40
CA GLU A 303 -3.24 2.25 -18.24
C GLU A 303 -2.37 2.24 -16.98
N MET A 304 -2.92 1.73 -15.88
CA MET A 304 -2.26 1.73 -14.57
C MET A 304 -2.30 0.32 -13.95
N PRO A 305 -1.36 -0.57 -14.33
CA PRO A 305 -1.17 -1.86 -13.68
C PRO A 305 -0.61 -1.68 -12.26
N VAL A 306 -1.35 -2.16 -11.27
CA VAL A 306 -1.03 -2.02 -9.85
C VAL A 306 -1.01 -3.40 -9.20
N LEU A 307 -0.03 -3.67 -8.36
CA LEU A 307 -0.08 -4.79 -7.42
C LEU A 307 -0.42 -4.21 -6.05
N GLY A 308 -1.69 -4.37 -5.69
CA GLY A 308 -2.27 -3.85 -4.46
C GLY A 308 -2.13 -4.81 -3.28
N ASP A 309 -2.95 -4.62 -2.26
CA ASP A 309 -2.97 -5.44 -1.05
C ASP A 309 -3.17 -6.93 -1.35
N THR A 310 -3.95 -7.29 -2.37
CA THR A 310 -4.10 -8.71 -2.79
C THR A 310 -2.78 -9.38 -3.14
N PHE A 311 -1.78 -8.64 -3.63
CA PHE A 311 -0.41 -9.12 -3.80
C PHE A 311 0.45 -8.89 -2.56
N LEU A 312 0.41 -7.67 -2.00
CA LEU A 312 1.32 -7.23 -0.94
C LEU A 312 1.17 -8.03 0.37
N ARG A 313 0.01 -8.66 0.62
CA ARG A 313 -0.18 -9.57 1.76
C ARG A 313 0.78 -10.76 1.80
N ALA A 314 1.19 -11.27 0.64
CA ALA A 314 2.12 -12.38 0.52
C ALA A 314 3.58 -11.94 0.33
N ALA A 315 3.83 -10.64 0.18
CA ALA A 315 5.16 -10.09 -0.05
C ALA A 315 5.68 -9.37 1.20
N TYR A 316 6.96 -9.58 1.50
CA TYR A 316 7.72 -8.65 2.33
C TYR A 316 8.47 -7.72 1.39
N VAL A 317 8.24 -6.41 1.50
CA VAL A 317 8.72 -5.43 0.52
C VAL A 317 9.56 -4.36 1.21
N VAL A 318 10.75 -4.08 0.69
CA VAL A 318 11.59 -2.96 1.11
C VAL A 318 11.57 -1.91 0.01
N TYR A 319 11.10 -0.71 0.37
CA TYR A 319 11.08 0.46 -0.48
C TYR A 319 12.33 1.29 -0.18
N ASP A 320 13.33 1.23 -1.04
CA ASP A 320 14.61 1.93 -0.90
C ASP A 320 14.66 3.12 -1.87
N TRP A 321 14.29 4.31 -1.37
CA TRP A 321 14.21 5.51 -2.20
C TRP A 321 15.59 6.01 -2.59
N ASP A 322 16.55 5.96 -1.65
CA ASP A 322 17.89 6.51 -1.83
C ASP A 322 18.64 5.80 -2.96
N ASN A 323 18.45 4.48 -3.07
CA ASN A 323 19.04 3.70 -4.16
C ASN A 323 18.07 3.44 -5.32
N ARG A 324 16.81 3.89 -5.22
CA ARG A 324 15.75 3.70 -6.23
C ARG A 324 15.54 2.22 -6.58
N ASN A 325 15.38 1.39 -5.55
CA ASN A 325 15.10 -0.03 -5.71
C ASN A 325 13.92 -0.45 -4.85
N ILE A 326 13.24 -1.48 -5.32
CA ILE A 326 12.39 -2.32 -4.48
C ILE A 326 13.14 -3.61 -4.20
N HIS A 327 13.04 -4.10 -2.98
CA HIS A 327 13.46 -5.46 -2.66
C HIS A 327 12.26 -6.27 -2.18
N LEU A 328 12.09 -7.49 -2.67
CA LEU A 328 10.94 -8.31 -2.30
C LEU A 328 11.30 -9.79 -2.08
N ALA A 329 10.58 -10.40 -1.14
CA ALA A 329 10.64 -11.84 -0.85
C ALA A 329 9.25 -12.31 -0.37
N ASN A 330 9.04 -13.63 -0.29
CA ASN A 330 7.81 -14.17 0.29
C ASN A 330 7.74 -13.75 1.77
N SER A 331 6.61 -13.17 2.18
CA SER A 331 6.34 -12.93 3.60
C SER A 331 6.32 -14.27 4.34
N ALA A 332 6.93 -14.29 5.51
CA ALA A 332 6.99 -15.46 6.39
C ALA A 332 6.93 -14.99 7.84
N ASP A 333 6.48 -15.83 8.77
CA ASP A 333 6.46 -15.46 10.20
C ASP A 333 7.27 -16.46 11.02
N CYS A 334 8.56 -16.16 11.22
CA CYS A 334 9.47 -17.03 11.98
C CYS A 334 9.40 -16.79 13.50
N GLY A 335 8.35 -16.11 14.00
CA GLY A 335 8.10 -15.90 15.42
C GLY A 335 7.83 -14.44 15.79
N SER A 336 7.55 -14.19 17.06
CA SER A 336 7.18 -12.86 17.58
C SER A 336 8.35 -11.94 17.89
N HIS A 337 9.59 -12.45 17.85
CA HIS A 337 10.79 -11.65 18.10
C HIS A 337 11.19 -10.84 16.86
N LEU A 338 11.25 -9.52 17.02
CA LEU A 338 11.74 -8.60 16.00
C LEU A 338 13.24 -8.83 15.76
N THR A 339 13.65 -9.13 14.52
CA THR A 339 15.06 -9.22 14.12
C THR A 339 15.40 -8.06 13.20
N VAL A 340 15.39 -6.86 13.77
CA VAL A 340 15.50 -5.62 12.99
C VAL A 340 16.95 -5.26 12.68
N GLN A 341 17.26 -5.06 11.40
CA GLN A 341 18.52 -4.51 10.90
C GLN A 341 18.26 -3.12 10.32
N GLN A 342 19.16 -2.16 10.58
CA GLN A 342 19.09 -0.84 9.95
C GLN A 342 19.49 -0.94 8.48
N ILE A 343 18.85 -0.11 7.64
CA ILE A 343 19.16 0.04 6.21
C ILE A 343 19.95 1.33 6.00
#